data_AF-A0A164PRK8-F1
#
_entry.id   AF-A0A164PRK8-F1
#
_cell.length_a   1.000
_cell.length_b   1.000
_cell.length_c   1.000
_cell.angle_alpha   90.00
_cell.angle_beta   90.00
_cell.angle_gamma   90.00
#
_symmetry.space_group_name_H-M   'P 1'
#
loop_
_entity.id
_entity.type
_entity.pdbx_description
1 polymer ?
#
loop_
_entity_poly.entity_id
_entity_poly.type
_entity_poly.pdbx_seq_one_letter_code
_entity_poly.pdbx_strand_id
1 'polypeptide(L)'
;MTAVADEEILRAADLALSVDDLDTTEPVATEPEAHAGPVIRILKGAPTDDEVAALVCVLAAAAANSGAAPVAQGPADLWGRPTLLHRGTSPFSPYSFPHLSHLRD
;
A
#
# COMPACT_ATOMS: atom_id res chain seq x y z
N MET A 1 -19.50 -33.97 18.91
CA MET A 1 -20.59 -33.02 19.19
C MET A 1 -20.10 -31.66 18.73
N THR A 2 -20.50 -31.21 17.53
CA THR A 2 -20.10 -29.91 16.97
C THR A 2 -21.15 -28.88 17.38
N ALA A 3 -20.75 -27.87 18.15
CA ALA A 3 -21.64 -26.80 18.58
C ALA A 3 -21.99 -25.91 17.38
N VAL A 4 -23.25 -25.95 16.94
CA VAL A 4 -23.82 -24.97 16.02
C VAL A 4 -24.27 -23.79 16.86
N ALA A 5 -23.68 -22.61 16.62
CA ALA A 5 -24.11 -21.38 17.29
C ALA A 5 -25.44 -20.91 16.71
N ASP A 6 -26.24 -20.22 17.54
CA ASP A 6 -27.56 -19.73 17.17
C ASP A 6 -27.46 -18.61 16.10
N GLU A 7 -28.43 -18.54 15.20
CA GLU A 7 -28.43 -17.62 14.04
C GLU A 7 -28.42 -16.15 14.49
N GLU A 8 -29.02 -15.87 15.65
CA GLU A 8 -29.04 -14.56 16.27
C GLU A 8 -27.64 -14.08 16.69
N ILE A 9 -26.79 -15.00 17.16
CA ILE A 9 -25.41 -14.70 17.57
C ILE A 9 -24.56 -14.36 16.34
N LEU A 10 -24.78 -15.06 15.23
CA LEU A 10 -24.12 -14.80 13.95
C LEU A 10 -24.51 -13.43 13.38
N ARG A 11 -25.80 -13.08 13.43
CA ARG A 11 -26.31 -11.76 13.01
C ARG A 11 -25.73 -10.62 13.84
N ALA A 12 -25.60 -10.79 15.15
CA ALA A 12 -25.03 -9.78 16.04
C ALA A 12 -23.53 -9.55 15.77
N ALA A 13 -22.78 -10.61 15.47
CA ALA A 13 -21.38 -10.51 15.12
C ALA A 13 -21.16 -9.78 13.79
N ASP A 14 -21.98 -10.07 12.78
CA ASP A 14 -21.88 -9.41 11.47
C ASP A 14 -22.12 -7.89 11.56
N LEU A 15 -23.10 -7.48 12.36
CA LEU A 15 -23.38 -6.07 12.60
C LEU A 15 -22.25 -5.37 13.35
N ALA A 16 -21.62 -6.05 14.33
CA ALA A 16 -20.47 -5.51 15.05
C ALA A 16 -19.21 -5.39 14.18
N LEU A 17 -19.09 -6.20 13.13
CA LEU A 17 -18.00 -6.14 12.15
C LEU A 17 -18.29 -5.21 10.96
N SER A 18 -19.52 -4.70 10.81
CA SER A 18 -19.82 -3.73 9.76
C SER A 18 -19.15 -2.40 10.10
N VAL A 19 -18.08 -2.09 9.36
CA VAL A 19 -17.32 -0.84 9.47
C VAL A 19 -17.86 0.12 8.41
N ASP A 20 -18.86 0.91 8.78
CA ASP A 20 -19.60 1.81 7.89
C ASP A 20 -18.82 3.10 7.50
N ASP A 21 -17.65 3.34 8.10
CA ASP A 21 -16.98 4.67 8.09
C ASP A 21 -15.58 4.70 7.42
N LEU A 22 -15.25 3.77 6.53
CA LEU A 22 -13.93 3.76 5.86
C LEU A 22 -13.88 4.43 4.47
N ASP A 23 -14.88 5.23 4.10
CA ASP A 23 -14.97 5.74 2.72
C ASP A 23 -14.99 7.26 2.58
N THR A 24 -14.11 7.94 3.31
CA THR A 24 -13.71 9.30 2.92
C THR A 24 -12.23 9.52 3.21
N THR A 25 -11.37 8.74 2.56
CA THR A 25 -9.97 9.15 2.43
C THR A 25 -9.90 10.12 1.26
N GLU A 26 -10.15 11.41 1.53
CA GLU A 26 -9.86 12.44 0.54
C GLU A 26 -8.38 12.35 0.14
N PRO A 27 -8.04 12.45 -1.15
CA PRO A 27 -6.66 12.51 -1.57
C PRO A 27 -6.06 13.78 -0.98
N VAL A 28 -5.27 13.64 0.08
CA VAL A 28 -4.40 14.71 0.55
C VAL A 28 -3.46 15.02 -0.60
N ALA A 29 -3.75 16.12 -1.30
CA ALA A 29 -2.79 16.72 -2.19
C ALA A 29 -1.59 17.09 -1.31
N THR A 30 -0.51 16.31 -1.43
CA THR A 30 0.76 16.65 -0.82
C THR A 30 1.25 17.94 -1.47
N GLU A 31 0.86 19.08 -0.91
CA GLU A 31 1.54 20.33 -1.19
C GLU A 31 3.02 20.12 -0.84
N PRO A 32 3.95 20.58 -1.70
CA PRO A 32 5.36 20.39 -1.42
C PRO A 32 5.68 21.14 -0.13
N GLU A 33 5.87 20.40 0.97
CA GLU A 33 6.32 20.99 2.22
C GLU A 33 7.62 21.74 1.93
N ALA A 34 7.58 23.06 2.12
CA ALA A 34 8.75 23.88 1.99
C ALA A 34 9.74 23.45 3.08
N HIS A 35 10.76 22.70 2.70
CA HIS A 35 11.81 22.29 3.61
C HIS A 35 12.52 23.54 4.17
N ALA A 36 12.33 23.82 5.45
CA ALA A 36 12.90 24.98 6.14
C ALA A 36 14.41 24.84 6.44
N GLY A 37 15.10 23.88 5.82
CA GLY A 37 16.50 23.54 6.11
C GLY A 37 17.30 23.20 4.86
N PRO A 38 18.63 23.01 5.00
CA PRO A 38 19.51 22.68 3.88
C PRO A 38 19.13 21.32 3.27
N VAL A 39 18.88 21.30 1.96
CA VAL A 39 18.48 20.11 1.20
C VAL A 39 19.63 19.09 1.11
N ILE A 40 20.88 19.55 1.18
CA ILE A 40 22.08 18.72 1.06
C ILE A 40 23.05 19.09 2.19
N ARG A 41 23.64 18.08 2.85
CA ARG A 41 24.67 18.25 3.88
C ARG A 41 25.94 17.51 3.49
N ILE A 42 27.05 18.24 3.40
CA ILE A 42 28.38 17.66 3.15
C ILE A 42 28.94 17.14 4.48
N LEU A 43 29.22 15.84 4.57
CA LEU A 43 29.74 15.21 5.79
C LEU A 43 31.28 15.18 5.84
N LYS A 44 31.94 15.17 4.68
CA LYS A 44 33.40 15.05 4.57
C LYS A 44 33.90 15.70 3.29
N GLY A 45 35.11 16.28 3.36
CA GLY A 45 35.75 16.98 2.25
C GLY A 45 35.45 18.49 2.25
N ALA A 46 36.08 19.20 1.32
CA ALA A 46 35.86 20.62 1.08
C ALA A 46 35.66 20.80 -0.44
N PRO A 47 34.47 20.45 -0.97
CA PRO A 47 34.19 20.65 -2.39
C PRO A 47 34.21 22.14 -2.71
N THR A 48 34.59 22.45 -3.93
CA THR A 48 34.50 23.80 -4.50
C THR A 48 33.05 24.14 -4.83
N ASP A 49 32.73 25.44 -4.92
CA ASP A 49 31.38 25.90 -5.24
C ASP A 49 30.88 25.35 -6.59
N ASP A 50 31.79 25.19 -7.57
CA ASP A 50 31.49 24.61 -8.89
C ASP A 50 31.06 23.14 -8.78
N GLU A 51 31.72 22.36 -7.93
CA GLU A 51 31.36 20.96 -7.69
C GLU A 51 30.00 20.84 -6.99
N VAL A 52 29.71 21.74 -6.04
CA VAL A 52 28.40 21.79 -5.37
C VAL A 52 27.31 22.13 -6.38
N ALA A 53 27.53 23.11 -7.25
CA ALA A 53 26.58 23.49 -8.29
C ALA A 53 26.31 22.33 -9.27
N ALA A 54 27.35 21.61 -9.68
CA ALA A 54 27.22 20.44 -10.54
C ALA A 54 26.35 19.33 -9.87
N LEU A 55 26.59 19.04 -8.59
CA LEU A 55 25.80 18.06 -7.83
C LEU A 55 24.33 18.46 -7.72
N VAL A 56 24.05 19.72 -7.37
CA VAL A 56 22.68 20.25 -7.27
C VAL A 56 21.97 20.15 -8.63
N CYS A 57 22.66 20.49 -9.71
CA CYS A 57 22.10 20.43 -11.06
C CYS A 57 21.69 19.00 -11.45
N VAL A 58 22.55 18.02 -11.21
CA VAL A 58 22.25 16.61 -11.50
C VAL A 58 21.11 16.08 -10.63
N LEU A 59 21.12 16.39 -9.33
CA LEU A 59 20.05 15.97 -8.41
C LEU A 59 18.71 16.60 -8.76
N ALA A 60 18.69 17.89 -9.11
CA ALA A 60 17.47 18.57 -9.56
C ALA A 60 16.95 17.98 -10.88
N ALA A 61 17.82 17.68 -11.83
CA ALA A 61 17.44 17.02 -13.08
C ALA A 61 16.88 15.61 -12.84
N ALA A 62 17.51 14.84 -11.96
CA ALA A 62 17.03 13.50 -11.58
C ALA A 62 15.67 13.57 -10.86
N ALA A 63 15.48 14.54 -9.97
CA ALA A 63 14.20 14.78 -9.30
C ALA A 63 13.11 15.19 -10.30
N ALA A 64 13.43 16.07 -11.25
CA ALA A 64 12.49 16.46 -12.30
C ALA A 64 12.11 15.30 -13.24
N ASN A 65 13.02 14.34 -13.44
CA ASN A 65 12.77 13.13 -14.23
C ASN A 65 12.21 11.96 -13.41
N SER A 66 12.10 12.12 -12.08
CA SER A 66 11.38 11.20 -11.22
C SER A 66 9.88 11.41 -11.45
N GLY A 67 9.38 10.92 -12.59
CA GLY A 67 7.94 10.81 -12.81
C GLY A 67 7.29 9.97 -11.71
N ALA A 68 5.96 10.04 -11.62
CA ALA A 68 5.19 9.23 -10.68
C ALA A 68 5.69 7.77 -10.70
N ALA A 69 5.85 7.18 -9.52
CA ALA A 69 6.27 5.79 -9.38
C ALA A 69 5.48 4.95 -10.40
N PRO A 70 6.16 4.10 -11.20
CA PRO A 70 5.48 3.38 -12.26
C PRO A 70 4.27 2.67 -11.66
N VAL A 71 3.08 3.07 -12.10
CA VAL A 71 1.83 2.38 -11.73
C VAL A 71 2.05 0.93 -12.07
N ALA A 72 1.86 0.02 -11.11
CA ALA A 72 2.13 -1.40 -11.30
C ALA A 72 1.39 -1.91 -12.55
N GLN A 73 2.11 -2.03 -13.67
CA GLN A 73 1.61 -2.55 -14.94
C GLN A 73 1.71 -4.08 -14.87
N GLY A 74 0.94 -4.69 -13.99
CA GLY A 74 0.96 -6.14 -13.79
C GLY A 74 -0.34 -6.62 -13.14
N PRO A 75 -0.59 -7.94 -13.15
CA PRO A 75 -1.65 -8.53 -12.35
C PRO A 75 -1.51 -8.06 -10.89
N ALA A 76 -2.63 -7.78 -10.22
CA ALA A 76 -2.61 -7.34 -8.84
C ALA A 76 -1.81 -8.33 -7.98
N ASP A 77 -0.87 -7.82 -7.19
CA ASP A 77 -0.18 -8.64 -6.19
C ASP A 77 -1.17 -8.97 -5.06
N LEU A 78 -1.51 -10.25 -4.96
CA LEU A 78 -2.44 -10.76 -3.96
C LEU A 78 -1.71 -11.45 -2.81
N TRP A 79 -0.37 -11.46 -2.82
CA TRP A 79 0.44 -11.97 -1.72
C TRP A 79 0.34 -11.01 -0.54
N GLY A 80 -0.06 -11.52 0.63
CA GLY A 80 -0.07 -10.72 1.87
C GLY A 80 -1.29 -9.83 2.12
N ARG A 81 -2.37 -9.91 1.32
CA ARG A 81 -3.63 -9.23 1.69
C ARG A 81 -4.08 -9.71 3.08
N PRO A 82 -4.26 -8.82 4.08
CA PRO A 82 -4.59 -9.23 5.45
C PRO A 82 -5.85 -10.10 5.54
N THR A 83 -6.84 -9.82 4.68
CA THR A 83 -8.07 -10.63 4.55
C THR A 83 -7.82 -12.06 4.06
N LEU A 84 -6.70 -12.33 3.40
CA LEU A 84 -6.30 -13.66 2.94
C LEU A 84 -5.39 -14.39 3.92
N LEU A 85 -4.80 -13.70 4.91
CA LEU A 85 -3.94 -14.30 5.94
C LEU A 85 -4.74 -15.10 6.97
N HIS A 86 -6.01 -14.78 7.19
CA HIS A 86 -6.87 -15.41 8.19
C HIS A 86 -7.82 -16.46 7.63
N ARG A 87 -7.56 -16.99 6.43
CA ARG A 87 -8.51 -17.90 5.77
C ARG A 87 -8.72 -19.19 6.57
N GLY A 88 -9.90 -19.30 7.19
CA GLY A 88 -10.46 -20.53 7.74
C GLY A 88 -11.08 -21.48 6.71
N THR A 89 -10.82 -21.28 5.40
CA THR A 89 -11.23 -22.28 4.40
C THR A 89 -10.34 -23.50 4.53
N SER A 90 -10.95 -24.68 4.67
CA SER A 90 -10.25 -25.96 4.72
C SER A 90 -9.20 -26.03 3.60
N PRO A 91 -7.98 -26.51 3.89
CA PRO A 91 -7.08 -26.94 2.83
C PRO A 91 -7.86 -27.96 1.97
N PHE A 92 -7.73 -27.87 0.64
CA PHE A 92 -8.43 -28.69 -0.36
C PHE A 92 -9.89 -28.30 -0.70
N SER A 93 -10.41 -27.15 -0.26
CA SER A 93 -11.70 -26.65 -0.74
C SER A 93 -11.57 -26.03 -2.15
N PRO A 94 -12.57 -26.16 -3.04
CA PRO A 94 -12.62 -25.42 -4.29
C PRO A 94 -12.49 -23.89 -4.12
N TYR A 95 -12.84 -23.38 -2.94
CA TYR A 95 -12.78 -21.97 -2.56
C TYR A 95 -11.45 -21.56 -1.90
N SER A 96 -10.47 -22.48 -1.81
CA SER A 96 -9.12 -22.15 -1.33
C SER A 96 -8.40 -21.14 -2.24
N PHE A 97 -8.90 -20.90 -3.45
CA PHE A 97 -8.40 -19.89 -4.39
C PHE A 97 -9.56 -19.06 -4.98
N PRO A 98 -10.11 -18.08 -4.25
CA PRO A 98 -11.31 -17.31 -4.66
C PRO A 98 -11.08 -16.52 -5.95
N HIS A 99 -9.84 -16.13 -6.23
CA HIS A 99 -9.49 -15.44 -7.47
C HIS A 99 -9.41 -16.36 -8.70
N LEU A 100 -9.44 -17.69 -8.50
CA LEU A 100 -9.41 -18.68 -9.59
C LEU A 100 -10.69 -19.53 -9.63
N SER A 101 -11.56 -19.43 -8.62
CA SER A 101 -12.78 -20.25 -8.52
C SER A 101 -13.81 -19.92 -9.60
N HIS A 102 -13.78 -18.72 -10.15
CA HIS A 102 -14.68 -18.28 -11.23
C HIS A 102 -14.31 -18.87 -12.62
N LEU A 103 -13.19 -19.58 -12.74
CA LEU A 103 -12.71 -20.19 -13.99
C LEU A 103 -13.13 -21.66 -14.12
N ARG A 104 -14.05 -22.15 -13.28
CA ARG A 104 -14.58 -23.52 -13.36
C ARG A 104 -15.95 -23.50 -14.02
N ASP A 105 -16.04 -24.15 -15.18
CA ASP A 105 -17.29 -24.60 -15.80
C ASP A 105 -17.79 -25.91 -15.17
#